data_AF-A0A834VCF8-F1
#
_entry.id   AF-A0A834VCF8-F1
#
_cell.length_a   1.000
_cell.length_b   1.000
_cell.length_c   1.000
_cell.angle_alpha   90.00
_cell.angle_beta   90.00
_cell.angle_gamma   90.00
#
_symmetry.space_group_name_H-M   'P 1'
#
loop_
_entity.id
_entity.type
_entity.pdbx_description
1 polymer ?
#
loop_
_entity_poly.entity_id
_entity_poly.type
_entity_poly.pdbx_seq_one_letter_code
_entity_poly.pdbx_strand_id
1 'polypeptide(L)'
;MSIADLLQAAEYLERREREAEHGYATPLSNDFSKRRSKSKKSLGSRTTHNELEKNRRAHLRNCLEKLKEIVPLGPESNRHTTLGLLTKAKAFIKNLEEKDKRHQTTKDQLLKEQKYLRDKLDQLHDDITLIKHSSIHKRRSISECSSGVSSNSSISEPETSENNEIFESSENATRLLHSFANFKVQLEASERALFVEGINDHHDERLVNGFGKQH
;
A
#
# COMPACT_ATOMS: atom_id res chain seq x y z
N MET A 1 -3.85 68.70 -52.96
CA MET A 1 -3.09 68.24 -51.77
C MET A 1 -1.67 68.74 -51.92
N SER A 2 -1.25 69.60 -51.02
CA SER A 2 0.11 70.14 -51.01
C SER A 2 1.06 69.13 -50.37
N ILE A 3 2.34 69.18 -50.73
CA ILE A 3 3.36 68.30 -50.12
C ILE A 3 3.52 68.56 -48.61
N ALA A 4 3.21 69.79 -48.17
CA ALA A 4 3.17 70.14 -46.76
C ALA A 4 2.04 69.40 -46.02
N ASP A 5 0.87 69.23 -46.66
CA ASP A 5 -0.27 68.50 -46.06
C ASP A 5 0.07 67.02 -45.84
N LEU A 6 0.81 66.41 -46.78
CA LEU A 6 1.25 65.02 -46.71
C LEU A 6 2.32 64.81 -45.63
N LEU A 7 3.28 65.74 -45.51
CA LEU A 7 4.31 65.70 -44.46
C LEU A 7 3.69 65.89 -43.06
N GLN A 8 2.74 66.81 -42.93
CA GLN A 8 2.01 67.04 -41.68
C GLN A 8 1.15 65.82 -41.30
N ALA A 9 0.55 65.14 -42.27
CA ALA A 9 -0.19 63.90 -42.05
C ALA A 9 0.75 62.74 -41.66
N ALA A 10 1.93 62.65 -42.27
CA ALA A 10 2.94 61.63 -41.95
C ALA A 10 3.49 61.83 -40.53
N GLU A 11 3.84 63.06 -40.14
CA GLU A 11 4.28 63.40 -38.78
C GLU A 11 3.18 63.08 -37.75
N TYR A 12 1.92 63.32 -38.11
CA TYR A 12 0.78 62.98 -37.25
C TYR A 12 0.57 61.47 -37.08
N LEU A 13 0.80 60.65 -38.13
CA LEU A 13 0.77 59.20 -38.02
C LEU A 13 1.93 58.67 -37.18
N GLU A 14 3.14 59.21 -37.36
CA GLU A 14 4.34 58.79 -36.63
C GLU A 14 4.27 59.16 -35.14
N ARG A 15 3.66 60.31 -34.81
CA ARG A 15 3.38 60.69 -33.42
C ARG A 15 2.30 59.80 -32.80
N ARG A 16 1.24 59.47 -33.54
CA ARG A 16 0.18 58.54 -33.09
C ARG A 16 0.70 57.12 -32.86
N GLU A 17 1.62 56.64 -33.70
CA GLU A 17 2.20 55.29 -33.57
C GLU A 17 3.10 55.20 -32.32
N ARG A 18 3.87 56.26 -32.03
CA ARG A 18 4.72 56.35 -30.84
C ARG A 18 3.93 56.51 -29.53
N GLU A 19 2.76 57.16 -29.57
CA GLU A 19 1.87 57.33 -28.43
C GLU A 19 1.00 56.08 -28.13
N ALA A 20 0.87 55.16 -29.09
CA ALA A 20 0.14 53.90 -28.89
C ALA A 20 0.91 52.87 -28.03
N GLU A 21 2.23 53.04 -27.88
CA GLU A 21 3.08 52.15 -27.07
C GLU A 21 3.34 52.67 -25.64
N HIS A 22 3.17 53.97 -25.41
CA HIS A 22 3.42 54.61 -24.12
C HIS A 22 2.12 54.96 -23.39
N GLY A 23 1.58 53.96 -22.67
CA GLY A 23 0.56 54.20 -21.64
C GLY A 23 1.09 55.14 -20.54
N TYR A 24 0.16 55.87 -19.92
CA TYR A 24 0.31 56.77 -18.75
C TYR A 24 0.50 58.27 -19.06
N ALA A 25 -0.57 58.97 -19.46
CA ALA A 25 -1.15 60.15 -18.77
C ALA A 25 -2.20 60.90 -19.63
N THR A 26 -3.36 61.15 -19.02
CA THR A 26 -4.65 61.80 -19.43
C THR A 26 -4.50 63.35 -19.65
N PRO A 27 -5.52 64.21 -19.98
CA PRO A 27 -6.99 64.03 -20.00
C PRO A 27 -7.80 64.71 -21.15
N LEU A 28 -9.13 64.52 -21.10
CA LEU A 28 -10.23 65.34 -21.67
C LEU A 28 -11.00 64.76 -22.88
N SER A 29 -12.17 64.23 -22.54
CA SER A 29 -13.49 64.43 -23.18
C SER A 29 -13.59 64.35 -24.71
N ASN A 30 -14.16 63.26 -25.23
CA ASN A 30 -15.42 63.37 -25.97
C ASN A 30 -16.13 62.02 -26.16
N ASP A 31 -17.44 62.05 -25.93
CA ASP A 31 -18.38 60.95 -26.07
C ASP A 31 -18.47 60.43 -27.51
N PHE A 32 -18.11 59.16 -27.70
CA PHE A 32 -18.74 58.34 -28.74
C PHE A 32 -19.08 56.96 -28.19
N SER A 33 -20.33 56.88 -27.73
CA SER A 33 -21.06 55.65 -27.49
C SER A 33 -21.13 54.79 -28.76
N LYS A 34 -20.15 53.91 -28.97
CA LYS A 34 -20.35 52.66 -29.71
C LYS A 34 -20.19 51.49 -28.75
N ARG A 35 -21.35 51.14 -28.17
CA ARG A 35 -21.60 49.94 -27.38
C ARG A 35 -21.20 48.70 -28.18
N ARG A 36 -19.94 48.27 -28.07
CA ARG A 36 -19.62 46.84 -28.04
C ARG A 36 -19.49 46.50 -26.56
N SER A 37 -20.46 45.76 -26.07
CA SER A 37 -20.43 45.10 -24.77
C SER A 37 -19.21 44.17 -24.70
N LYS A 38 -18.03 44.73 -24.42
CA LYS A 38 -16.92 43.96 -23.85
C LYS A 38 -17.39 43.57 -22.47
N SER A 39 -17.68 42.28 -22.34
CA SER A 39 -17.93 41.59 -21.09
C SER A 39 -16.98 42.12 -20.01
N LYS A 40 -17.53 42.82 -19.01
CA LYS A 40 -16.90 43.06 -17.71
C LYS A 40 -16.79 41.73 -16.93
N LYS A 41 -16.12 40.74 -17.52
CA LYS A 41 -15.76 39.45 -16.89
C LYS A 41 -14.30 39.17 -17.21
N SER A 42 -13.36 39.78 -16.48
CA SER A 42 -11.98 39.26 -16.51
C SER A 42 -11.17 39.50 -15.23
N LEU A 43 -11.51 40.51 -14.41
CA LEU A 43 -10.79 40.73 -13.15
C LEU A 43 -11.13 39.69 -12.07
N GLY A 44 -12.43 39.36 -11.93
CA GLY A 44 -12.88 38.27 -11.06
C GLY A 44 -12.44 36.90 -11.57
N SER A 45 -12.47 36.68 -12.89
CA SER A 45 -12.07 35.39 -13.50
C SER A 45 -10.59 35.05 -13.27
N ARG A 46 -9.70 36.05 -13.33
CA ARG A 46 -8.26 35.84 -13.15
C ARG A 46 -7.90 35.57 -11.68
N THR A 47 -8.56 36.26 -10.75
CA THR A 47 -8.36 36.04 -9.31
C THR A 47 -8.92 34.69 -8.86
N THR A 48 -10.14 34.33 -9.31
CA THR A 48 -10.69 33.00 -9.04
C THR A 48 -9.84 31.89 -9.65
N HIS A 49 -9.34 32.07 -10.87
CA HIS A 49 -8.42 31.10 -11.50
C HIS A 49 -7.14 30.89 -10.67
N ASN A 50 -6.53 31.97 -10.18
CA ASN A 50 -5.32 31.88 -9.37
C ASN A 50 -5.55 31.18 -8.03
N GLU A 51 -6.67 31.45 -7.36
CA GLU A 51 -7.06 30.76 -6.13
C GLU A 51 -7.27 29.27 -6.37
N LEU A 52 -7.98 28.90 -7.45
CA LEU A 52 -8.16 27.49 -7.83
C LEU A 52 -6.83 26.80 -8.12
N GLU A 53 -5.92 27.44 -8.86
CA GLU A 53 -4.60 26.87 -9.14
C GLU A 53 -3.73 26.76 -7.88
N LYS A 54 -3.82 27.71 -6.95
CA LYS A 54 -3.15 27.65 -5.65
C LYS A 54 -3.67 26.48 -4.82
N ASN A 55 -4.98 26.30 -4.75
CA ASN A 55 -5.62 25.17 -4.08
C ASN A 55 -5.20 23.84 -4.72
N ARG A 56 -5.26 23.74 -6.05
CA ARG A 56 -4.81 22.56 -6.81
C ARG A 56 -3.34 22.20 -6.51
N ARG A 57 -2.45 23.20 -6.44
CA ARG A 57 -1.04 23.00 -6.09
C ARG A 57 -0.85 22.57 -4.64
N ALA A 58 -1.64 23.10 -3.71
CA ALA A 58 -1.61 22.67 -2.31
C ALA A 58 -2.03 21.20 -2.18
N HIS A 59 -3.12 20.81 -2.85
CA HIS A 59 -3.58 19.42 -2.91
C HIS A 59 -2.50 18.49 -3.48
N LEU A 60 -1.87 18.86 -4.59
CA LEU A 60 -0.79 18.07 -5.19
C LEU A 60 0.38 17.86 -4.22
N ARG A 61 0.78 18.90 -3.48
CA ARG A 61 1.84 18.77 -2.46
C ARG A 61 1.43 17.78 -1.37
N ASN A 62 0.19 17.86 -0.88
CA ASN A 62 -0.33 16.91 0.11
C ASN A 62 -0.26 15.46 -0.40
N CYS A 63 -0.70 15.20 -1.64
CA CYS A 63 -0.59 13.87 -2.23
C CYS A 63 0.86 13.36 -2.32
N LEU A 64 1.81 14.24 -2.64
CA LEU A 64 3.23 13.87 -2.71
C LEU A 64 3.85 13.60 -1.34
N GLU A 65 3.43 14.31 -0.29
CA GLU A 65 3.86 14.03 1.09
C GLU A 65 3.29 12.69 1.57
N LYS A 66 2.00 12.41 1.36
CA LYS A 66 1.42 11.08 1.65
C LYS A 66 2.16 9.95 0.91
N LEU A 67 2.49 10.18 -0.37
CA LEU A 67 3.27 9.21 -1.16
C LEU A 67 4.67 8.96 -0.59
N LYS A 68 5.29 9.97 0.02
CA LYS A 68 6.62 9.88 0.62
C LYS A 68 6.62 9.07 1.91
N GLU A 69 5.53 9.07 2.66
CA GLU A 69 5.39 8.27 3.89
C GLU A 69 5.34 6.77 3.59
N ILE A 70 4.67 6.38 2.50
CA ILE A 70 4.51 4.96 2.13
C ILE A 70 5.68 4.38 1.34
N VAL A 71 6.41 5.21 0.58
CA VAL A 71 7.55 4.74 -0.23
C VAL A 71 8.80 4.66 0.66
N PRO A 72 9.54 3.54 0.67
CA PRO A 72 10.78 3.43 1.41
C PRO A 72 11.88 4.27 0.72
N LEU A 73 11.98 5.54 1.09
CA LEU A 73 12.89 6.50 0.45
C LEU A 73 14.29 6.56 1.08
N GLY A 74 14.46 5.93 2.24
CA GLY A 74 15.71 5.95 3.02
C GLY A 74 15.94 7.31 3.71
N PRO A 75 17.17 7.56 4.20
CA PRO A 75 17.50 8.81 4.91
C PRO A 75 17.36 10.07 4.05
N GLU A 76 17.22 9.93 2.72
CA GLU A 76 17.01 11.04 1.78
C GLU A 76 15.53 11.43 1.60
N SER A 77 14.67 11.11 2.58
CA SER A 77 13.25 11.44 2.57
C SER A 77 13.00 12.94 2.30
N ASN A 78 13.81 13.87 2.80
CA ASN A 78 13.53 15.31 2.61
C ASN A 78 14.03 15.93 1.29
N ARG A 79 14.91 15.25 0.52
CA ARG A 79 15.58 15.84 -0.66
C ARG A 79 15.11 15.32 -2.02
N HIS A 80 14.12 14.44 -2.05
CA HIS A 80 13.72 13.83 -3.32
C HIS A 80 13.02 14.80 -4.27
N THR A 81 13.35 14.71 -5.56
CA THR A 81 12.59 15.38 -6.62
C THR A 81 11.27 14.66 -6.88
N THR A 82 10.26 15.34 -7.42
CA THR A 82 8.96 14.71 -7.77
C THR A 82 9.16 13.52 -8.71
N LEU A 83 10.04 13.65 -9.71
CA LEU A 83 10.34 12.56 -10.64
C LEU A 83 11.02 11.37 -9.94
N GLY A 84 11.98 11.65 -9.04
CA GLY A 84 12.67 10.62 -8.27
C GLY A 84 11.72 9.83 -7.37
N LEU A 85 10.79 10.54 -6.71
CA LEU A 85 9.74 9.93 -5.90
C LEU A 85 8.85 9.01 -6.73
N LEU A 86 8.32 9.49 -7.86
CA LEU A 86 7.45 8.70 -8.74
C LEU A 86 8.18 7.47 -9.32
N THR A 87 9.45 7.61 -9.66
CA THR A 87 10.27 6.50 -10.17
C THR A 87 10.47 5.43 -9.10
N LYS A 88 10.81 5.82 -7.86
CA LYS A 88 10.93 4.90 -6.73
C LYS A 88 9.60 4.25 -6.35
N ALA A 89 8.49 5.01 -6.35
CA ALA A 89 7.16 4.48 -6.10
C ALA A 89 6.79 3.38 -7.10
N LYS A 90 7.03 3.62 -8.39
CA LYS A 90 6.81 2.62 -9.44
C LYS A 90 7.65 1.36 -9.23
N ALA A 91 8.92 1.52 -8.85
CA ALA A 91 9.79 0.38 -8.53
C ALA A 91 9.32 -0.37 -7.27
N PHE A 92 8.83 0.36 -6.27
CA PHE A 92 8.33 -0.20 -5.02
C PHE A 92 7.09 -1.07 -5.24
N ILE A 93 6.11 -0.60 -6.03
CA ILE A 93 4.94 -1.39 -6.42
C ILE A 93 5.37 -2.72 -7.07
N LYS A 94 6.28 -2.65 -8.06
CA LYS A 94 6.81 -3.86 -8.72
C LYS A 94 7.50 -4.82 -7.74
N ASN A 95 8.24 -4.28 -6.78
CA ASN A 95 8.92 -5.11 -5.78
C ASN A 95 7.93 -5.80 -4.83
N LEU A 96 6.85 -5.11 -4.45
CA LEU A 96 5.77 -5.68 -3.64
C LEU A 96 5.07 -6.80 -4.40
N GLU A 97 4.68 -6.57 -5.66
CA GLU A 97 4.07 -7.59 -6.52
C GLU A 97 4.95 -8.84 -6.66
N GLU A 98 6.26 -8.65 -6.81
CA GLU A 98 7.21 -9.75 -6.92
C GLU A 98 7.38 -10.52 -5.60
N LYS A 99 7.38 -9.82 -4.46
CA LYS A 99 7.40 -10.42 -3.12
C LYS A 99 6.14 -11.22 -2.85
N ASP A 100 4.97 -10.67 -3.18
CA ASP A 100 3.68 -11.36 -3.02
C ASP A 100 3.65 -12.64 -3.87
N LYS A 101 4.13 -12.58 -5.11
CA LYS A 101 4.27 -13.77 -5.96
C LYS A 101 5.18 -14.81 -5.31
N ARG A 102 6.34 -14.42 -4.76
CA ARG A 102 7.25 -15.35 -4.07
C ARG A 102 6.60 -15.97 -2.84
N HIS A 103 5.98 -15.15 -1.98
CA HIS A 103 5.27 -15.63 -0.80
C HIS A 103 4.16 -16.61 -1.17
N GLN A 104 3.40 -16.33 -2.23
CA GLN A 104 2.37 -17.25 -2.71
C GLN A 104 2.96 -18.60 -3.14
N THR A 105 4.07 -18.60 -3.89
CA THR A 105 4.73 -19.85 -4.28
C THR A 105 5.25 -20.64 -3.08
N THR A 106 5.82 -19.97 -2.08
CA THR A 106 6.28 -20.63 -0.84
C THR A 106 5.11 -21.19 -0.05
N LYS A 107 4.01 -20.44 0.06
CA LYS A 107 2.77 -20.91 0.70
C LYS A 107 2.25 -22.18 0.01
N ASP A 108 2.21 -22.20 -1.32
CA ASP A 108 1.74 -23.36 -2.07
C ASP A 108 2.66 -24.58 -1.90
N GLN A 109 3.98 -24.37 -1.81
CA GLN A 109 4.95 -25.44 -1.51
C GLN A 109 4.72 -26.03 -0.13
N LEU A 110 4.60 -25.17 0.90
CA LEU A 110 4.36 -25.60 2.27
C LEU A 110 3.02 -26.33 2.42
N LEU A 111 1.97 -25.90 1.71
CA LEU A 111 0.68 -26.61 1.72
C LEU A 111 0.78 -28.01 1.09
N LYS A 112 1.56 -28.17 0.02
CA LYS A 112 1.82 -29.48 -0.58
C LYS A 112 2.60 -30.38 0.37
N GLU A 113 3.62 -29.85 1.03
CA GLU A 113 4.40 -30.59 2.03
C GLU A 113 3.56 -30.97 3.25
N GLN A 114 2.78 -30.04 3.79
CA GLN A 114 1.85 -30.30 4.88
C GLN A 114 0.88 -31.43 4.52
N LYS A 115 0.31 -31.39 3.31
CA LYS A 115 -0.58 -32.45 2.82
C LYS A 115 0.17 -33.79 2.72
N TYR A 116 1.34 -33.80 2.10
CA TYR A 116 2.16 -35.01 1.96
C TYR A 116 2.48 -35.64 3.32
N LEU A 117 2.87 -34.83 4.31
CA LEU A 117 3.17 -35.31 5.66
C LEU A 117 1.93 -35.85 6.37
N ARG A 118 0.76 -35.22 6.19
CA ARG A 118 -0.51 -35.73 6.71
C ARG A 118 -0.87 -37.08 6.09
N ASP A 119 -0.84 -37.19 4.76
CA ASP A 119 -1.13 -38.43 4.04
C ASP A 119 -0.18 -39.56 4.49
N LYS A 120 1.10 -39.24 4.75
CA LYS A 120 2.09 -40.19 5.28
C LYS A 120 1.81 -40.62 6.72
N LEU A 121 1.36 -39.69 7.57
CA LEU A 121 0.95 -40.03 8.94
C LEU A 121 -0.28 -40.94 8.93
N ASP A 122 -1.26 -40.67 8.08
CA ASP A 122 -2.47 -41.49 7.95
C ASP A 122 -2.11 -42.90 7.46
N GLN A 123 -1.24 -43.02 6.44
CA GLN A 123 -0.73 -44.31 5.97
C GLN A 123 -0.05 -45.12 7.09
N LEU A 124 0.82 -44.49 7.88
CA LEU A 124 1.49 -45.18 8.99
C LEU A 124 0.50 -45.61 10.08
N HIS A 125 -0.54 -44.82 10.36
CA HIS A 125 -1.61 -45.21 11.28
C HIS A 125 -2.37 -46.43 10.76
N ASP A 126 -2.72 -46.44 9.47
CA ASP A 126 -3.39 -47.56 8.83
C ASP A 126 -2.53 -48.84 8.88
N ASP A 127 -1.24 -48.74 8.55
CA ASP A 127 -0.29 -49.85 8.63
C ASP A 127 -0.19 -50.42 10.06
N ILE A 128 -0.11 -49.55 11.08
CA ILE A 128 -0.11 -49.97 12.49
C ILE A 128 -1.42 -50.69 12.85
N THR A 129 -2.57 -50.19 12.40
CA THR A 129 -3.86 -50.82 12.70
C THR A 129 -3.97 -52.20 12.04
N LEU A 130 -3.49 -52.35 10.81
CA LEU A 130 -3.45 -53.61 10.08
C LEU A 130 -2.52 -54.63 10.76
N ILE A 131 -1.33 -54.20 11.18
CA ILE A 131 -0.39 -55.05 11.94
C ILE A 131 -1.03 -55.51 13.25
N LYS A 132 -1.66 -54.60 14.02
CA LYS A 132 -2.36 -54.96 15.27
C LYS A 132 -3.46 -56.00 15.02
N HIS A 133 -4.28 -55.80 13.99
CA HIS A 133 -5.31 -56.76 13.61
C HIS A 133 -4.70 -58.13 13.25
N SER A 134 -3.68 -58.16 12.40
CA SER A 134 -2.98 -59.38 12.01
C SER A 134 -2.36 -60.11 13.22
N SER A 135 -1.71 -59.39 14.13
CA SER A 135 -1.16 -59.96 15.37
C SER A 135 -2.25 -60.54 16.29
N ILE A 136 -3.42 -59.88 16.40
CA ILE A 136 -4.57 -60.40 17.17
C ILE A 136 -5.15 -61.65 16.52
N HIS A 137 -5.27 -61.68 15.18
CA HIS A 137 -5.74 -62.85 14.44
C HIS A 137 -4.77 -64.03 14.57
N LYS A 138 -3.44 -63.78 14.57
CA LYS A 138 -2.41 -64.79 14.87
C LYS A 138 -2.48 -65.32 16.30
N ARG A 139 -2.86 -64.48 17.27
CA ARG A 139 -3.02 -64.85 18.69
C ARG A 139 -4.33 -65.60 18.97
N ARG A 140 -5.35 -65.44 18.13
CA ARG A 140 -6.60 -66.22 18.22
C ARG A 140 -6.52 -67.60 17.59
N SER A 141 -5.54 -67.89 16.73
CA SER A 141 -5.38 -69.21 16.11
C SER A 141 -4.48 -70.18 16.90
N ILE A 142 -4.11 -69.87 18.16
CA ILE A 142 -3.24 -70.73 18.99
C ILE A 142 -3.95 -71.43 20.16
N SER A 143 -5.26 -71.67 20.06
CA SER A 143 -5.96 -72.67 20.88
C SER A 143 -6.69 -73.60 19.90
N GLU A 144 -6.42 -74.88 19.73
CA GLU A 144 -5.64 -75.95 20.38
C GLU A 144 -5.01 -76.72 19.19
N CYS A 145 -3.82 -77.33 19.16
CA CYS A 145 -3.20 -78.30 20.06
C CYS A 145 -1.75 -78.58 19.60
N SER A 146 -0.89 -78.89 20.58
CA SER A 146 0.29 -79.78 20.54
C SER A 146 1.57 -79.44 19.74
N SER A 147 2.64 -79.28 20.54
CA SER A 147 4.01 -79.83 20.37
C SER A 147 5.13 -78.93 19.85
N GLY A 148 5.99 -78.50 20.79
CA GLY A 148 7.45 -78.58 20.74
C GLY A 148 8.20 -77.75 19.71
N VAL A 149 8.97 -76.75 20.15
CA VAL A 149 10.44 -76.82 20.34
C VAL A 149 10.96 -75.48 20.87
N SER A 150 11.96 -75.57 21.75
CA SER A 150 12.64 -74.44 22.39
C SER A 150 13.32 -73.52 21.36
N SER A 151 13.35 -72.22 21.67
CA SER A 151 14.42 -71.33 21.24
C SER A 151 14.56 -70.22 22.27
N ASN A 152 15.67 -70.26 23.01
CA ASN A 152 16.11 -69.17 23.86
C ASN A 152 16.36 -67.93 22.99
N SER A 153 15.80 -66.79 23.39
CA SER A 153 16.40 -65.49 23.12
C SER A 153 16.40 -64.71 24.43
N SER A 154 17.59 -64.64 25.02
CA SER A 154 17.94 -63.74 26.09
C SER A 154 17.69 -62.30 25.65
N ILE A 155 16.72 -61.64 26.28
CA ILE A 155 16.54 -60.20 26.19
C ILE A 155 16.99 -59.61 27.54
N SER A 156 18.16 -59.00 27.50
CA SER A 156 18.70 -58.16 28.55
C SER A 156 17.84 -56.92 28.71
N GLU A 157 17.44 -56.65 29.94
CA GLU A 157 17.05 -55.32 30.43
C GLU A 157 18.12 -54.28 30.04
N PRO A 158 17.67 -53.09 29.63
CA PRO A 158 18.21 -51.90 30.24
C PRO A 158 17.09 -50.98 30.71
N GLU A 159 17.05 -50.80 32.03
CA GLU A 159 17.06 -49.52 32.73
C GLU A 159 16.70 -48.28 31.88
N THR A 160 15.55 -47.71 32.22
CA THR A 160 15.25 -46.27 32.32
C THR A 160 16.19 -45.31 31.58
N SER A 161 15.68 -44.59 30.57
CA SER A 161 15.79 -43.13 30.42
C SER A 161 15.30 -42.67 29.04
N GLU A 162 13.98 -42.51 28.86
CA GLU A 162 13.45 -41.76 27.73
C GLU A 162 12.37 -40.79 28.23
N ASN A 163 12.82 -39.71 28.88
CA ASN A 163 11.99 -38.55 29.21
C ASN A 163 12.47 -37.28 28.45
N ASN A 164 13.05 -37.42 27.25
CA ASN A 164 13.55 -36.26 26.50
C ASN A 164 12.77 -35.93 25.20
N GLU A 165 12.11 -36.88 24.53
CA GLU A 165 11.44 -36.56 23.25
C GLU A 165 10.08 -35.86 23.41
N ILE A 166 9.40 -36.07 24.55
CA ILE A 166 8.14 -35.38 24.84
C ILE A 166 8.39 -33.89 25.14
N PHE A 167 9.57 -33.55 25.67
CA PHE A 167 9.93 -32.18 26.01
C PHE A 167 10.29 -31.34 24.77
N GLU A 168 11.04 -31.91 23.81
CA GLU A 168 11.37 -31.25 22.53
C GLU A 168 10.15 -31.01 21.64
N SER A 169 9.14 -31.88 21.70
CA SER A 169 7.85 -31.65 21.02
C SER A 169 7.13 -30.42 21.57
N SER A 170 7.23 -30.17 22.89
CA SER A 170 6.65 -28.99 23.53
C SER A 170 7.41 -27.70 23.16
N GLU A 171 8.74 -27.76 23.04
CA GLU A 171 9.56 -26.61 22.62
C GLU A 171 9.33 -26.27 21.15
N ASN A 172 9.20 -27.29 20.29
CA ASN A 172 8.88 -27.07 18.88
C ASN A 172 7.45 -26.54 18.70
N ALA A 173 6.48 -27.04 19.47
CA ALA A 173 5.11 -26.53 19.47
C ALA A 173 5.04 -25.08 19.97
N THR A 174 5.78 -24.73 21.03
CA THR A 174 5.87 -23.35 21.53
C THR A 174 6.59 -22.43 20.55
N ARG A 175 7.66 -22.89 19.87
CA ARG A 175 8.31 -22.14 18.78
C ARG A 175 7.38 -21.92 17.58
N LEU A 176 6.59 -22.93 17.20
CA LEU A 176 5.60 -22.82 16.12
C LEU A 176 4.50 -21.84 16.52
N LEU A 177 3.96 -21.94 17.73
CA LEU A 177 2.96 -21.02 18.26
C LEU A 177 3.51 -19.60 18.39
N HIS A 178 4.77 -19.43 18.80
CA HIS A 178 5.42 -18.13 18.85
C HIS A 178 5.67 -17.57 17.44
N SER A 179 6.02 -18.40 16.46
CA SER A 179 6.12 -18.01 15.05
C SER A 179 4.77 -17.64 14.46
N PHE A 180 3.70 -18.37 14.80
CA PHE A 180 2.33 -18.05 14.40
C PHE A 180 1.80 -16.80 15.10
N ALA A 181 2.13 -16.60 16.38
CA ALA A 181 1.80 -15.39 17.13
C ALA A 181 2.53 -14.18 16.53
N ASN A 182 3.82 -14.30 16.20
CA ASN A 182 4.56 -13.26 15.50
C ASN A 182 3.99 -13.01 14.10
N PHE A 183 3.61 -14.05 13.34
CA PHE A 183 2.96 -13.88 12.05
C PHE A 183 1.59 -13.17 12.18
N LYS A 184 0.80 -13.53 13.20
CA LYS A 184 -0.48 -12.88 13.51
C LYS A 184 -0.29 -11.43 13.96
N VAL A 185 0.72 -11.15 14.78
CA VAL A 185 1.08 -9.78 15.19
C VAL A 185 1.55 -8.98 13.99
N GLN A 186 2.31 -9.56 13.05
CA GLN A 186 2.71 -8.91 11.81
C GLN A 186 1.49 -8.60 10.93
N LEU A 187 0.51 -9.51 10.88
CA LEU A 187 -0.72 -9.36 10.11
C LEU A 187 -1.65 -8.30 10.73
N GLU A 188 -1.87 -8.35 12.03
CA GLU A 188 -2.67 -7.34 12.75
C GLU A 188 -1.96 -5.98 12.82
N ALA A 189 -0.63 -5.93 12.84
CA ALA A 189 0.12 -4.68 12.68
C ALA A 189 -0.06 -4.10 11.27
N SER A 190 -0.13 -4.95 10.23
CA SER A 190 -0.43 -4.49 8.87
C SER A 190 -1.87 -4.02 8.69
N GLU A 191 -2.85 -4.69 9.33
CA GLU A 191 -4.26 -4.23 9.35
C GLU A 191 -4.45 -2.97 10.19
N ARG A 192 -3.77 -2.85 11.35
CA ARG A 192 -3.82 -1.64 12.17
C ARG A 192 -3.09 -0.47 11.54
N ALA A 193 -2.01 -0.70 10.78
CA ALA A 193 -1.38 0.36 9.99
C ALA A 193 -2.35 0.92 8.93
N LEU A 194 -3.14 0.05 8.29
CA LEU A 194 -4.20 0.46 7.36
C LEU A 194 -5.39 1.14 8.07
N PHE A 195 -5.67 0.80 9.34
CA PHE A 195 -6.78 1.39 10.11
C PHE A 195 -6.42 2.72 10.78
N VAL A 196 -5.18 2.89 11.25
CA VAL A 196 -4.69 4.15 11.85
C VAL A 196 -4.53 5.24 10.77
N GLU A 197 -4.17 4.89 9.53
CA GLU A 197 -4.28 5.81 8.38
C GLU A 197 -5.72 6.18 8.02
N GLY A 198 -6.72 5.38 8.42
CA GLY A 198 -8.14 5.64 8.17
C GLY A 198 -8.85 6.53 9.21
N ILE A 199 -8.26 6.75 10.40
CA ILE A 199 -8.91 7.50 11.49
C ILE A 199 -8.49 8.98 11.55
N ASN A 200 -7.35 9.37 10.96
CA ASN A 200 -6.94 10.79 10.97
C ASN A 200 -7.68 11.68 9.97
N ASP A 201 -8.55 11.14 9.10
CA ASP A 201 -9.31 11.90 8.10
C ASP A 201 -10.76 12.26 8.55
N HIS A 202 -11.10 12.22 9.86
CA HIS A 202 -12.48 12.53 10.30
C HIS A 202 -12.67 13.53 11.46
N HIS A 203 -11.72 14.41 11.72
CA HIS A 203 -11.93 15.55 12.62
C HIS A 203 -11.44 16.86 11.99
N ASP A 204 -12.08 17.33 10.91
CA ASP A 204 -12.11 18.78 10.61
C ASP A 204 -13.18 19.23 9.59
N GLU A 205 -14.38 18.64 9.62
CA GLU A 205 -15.55 19.21 8.94
C GLU A 205 -16.73 19.34 9.90
N ARG A 206 -16.69 20.30 10.84
CA ARG A 206 -17.91 20.81 11.49
C ARG A 206 -17.73 22.11 12.27
N LEU A 207 -17.14 23.13 11.68
CA LEU A 207 -17.35 24.51 12.13
C LEU A 207 -16.92 25.47 11.02
N VAL A 208 -17.86 25.86 10.17
CA VAL A 208 -18.13 27.24 9.72
C VAL A 208 -19.26 27.10 8.69
N ASN A 209 -20.51 27.11 9.15
CA ASN A 209 -21.65 27.63 8.37
C ASN A 209 -22.89 27.70 9.27
N GLY A 210 -23.33 28.93 9.54
CA GLY A 210 -24.61 29.25 10.17
C GLY A 210 -24.47 29.89 11.54
N PHE A 211 -24.55 31.22 11.58
CA PHE A 211 -25.61 31.93 12.32
C PHE A 211 -25.40 33.44 12.14
N GLY A 212 -26.16 34.02 11.21
CA GLY A 212 -26.58 35.40 11.36
C GLY A 212 -27.85 35.43 12.20
N LYS A 213 -27.85 36.19 13.31
CA LYS A 213 -28.92 37.09 13.77
C LYS A 213 -28.69 37.58 15.21
N GLN A 214 -29.09 38.83 15.41
CA GLN A 214 -29.33 39.60 16.66
C GLN A 214 -28.03 40.18 17.26
N HIS A 215 -27.90 41.48 17.52
CA HIS A 215 -28.87 42.50 17.96
C HIS A 215 -28.57 43.87 17.35
#